data_AF-A0AAW4ZXG4-F1
#
_entry.id   AF-A0AAW4ZXG4-F1
#
_cell.length_a   1.000
_cell.length_b   1.000
_cell.length_c   1.000
_cell.angle_alpha   90.00
_cell.angle_beta   90.00
_cell.angle_gamma   90.00
#
_symmetry.space_group_name_H-M   'P 1'
#
loop_
_entity.id
_entity.type
_entity.pdbx_description
1 polymer ?
#
loop_
_entity_poly.entity_id
_entity_poly.type
_entity_poly.pdbx_seq_one_letter_code
_entity_poly.pdbx_strand_id
1 'polypeptide(L)' 'MNHYLITRIEDIADWASENSGTSYEDYIKLFTFKVDKTFKNHSKRNTAIFIAVKYGYVPNKERKFEFG' A
#
# COMPACT_ATOMS: atom_id res chain seq x y z
N MET A 1 18.49 -6.62 -2.40
CA MET A 1 17.22 -6.14 -1.82
C MET A 1 17.14 -4.64 -2.06
N ASN A 2 16.07 -4.11 -2.67
CA ASN A 2 16.01 -2.67 -3.00
C ASN A 2 15.56 -1.88 -1.76
N HIS A 3 16.48 -1.62 -0.81
CA HIS A 3 16.22 -0.99 0.48
C HIS A 3 15.34 0.27 0.37
N TYR A 4 15.57 1.08 -0.67
CA TYR A 4 14.76 2.27 -0.93
C TYR A 4 13.25 1.98 -1.09
N LEU A 5 12.87 0.89 -1.76
CA LEU A 5 11.45 0.55 -1.93
C LEU A 5 10.82 0.10 -0.62
N ILE A 6 11.58 -0.61 0.22
CA ILE A 6 11.11 -1.09 1.52
C ILE A 6 10.87 0.11 2.43
N THR A 7 11.87 0.99 2.60
CA THR A 7 11.73 2.21 3.40
C THR A 7 10.57 3.08 2.92
N ARG A 8 10.40 3.24 1.61
CA ARG A 8 9.28 4.01 1.06
C ARG A 8 7.91 3.39 1.33
N ILE A 9 7.83 2.07 1.46
CA ILE A 9 6.58 1.37 1.79
C ILE A 9 6.32 1.46 3.30
N GLU A 10 7.36 1.35 4.12
CA GLU A 10 7.28 1.55 5.58
C GLU A 10 6.81 2.98 5.90
N ASP A 11 7.38 4.02 5.28
CA ASP A 11 6.91 5.41 5.38
C ASP A 11 5.41 5.56 5.06
N ILE A 12 4.92 4.82 4.06
CA ILE A 12 3.51 4.85 3.67
C ILE A 12 2.64 4.11 4.68
N ALA A 13 3.14 3.00 5.25
CA ALA A 13 2.46 2.24 6.29
C ALA A 13 2.34 3.05 7.58
N ASP A 14 3.42 3.71 8.00
CA ASP A 14 3.43 4.58 9.17
C ASP A 14 2.43 5.72 9.00
N TRP A 15 2.49 6.43 7.85
CA TRP A 15 1.52 7.47 7.53
C TRP A 15 0.08 6.95 7.54
N ALA A 16 -0.19 5.79 6.96
CA ALA A 16 -1.52 5.20 6.94
C ALA A 16 -1.99 4.85 8.36
N SER A 17 -1.10 4.32 9.19
CA SER A 17 -1.39 3.97 10.59
C SER A 17 -1.78 5.22 11.39
N GLU A 18 -0.98 6.29 11.30
CA GLU A 18 -1.26 7.57 11.98
C GLU A 18 -2.60 8.19 11.54
N ASN A 19 -2.97 8.04 10.26
CA ASN A 19 -4.17 8.65 9.69
C ASN A 19 -5.43 7.75 9.78
N SER A 20 -5.26 6.46 10.06
CA SER A 20 -6.37 5.50 10.19
C SER A 20 -7.03 5.48 11.57
N GLY A 21 -6.44 6.16 12.56
CA GLY A 21 -6.90 6.09 13.95
C GLY A 21 -6.85 4.66 14.48
N THR A 22 -8.01 4.13 14.92
CA THR A 22 -8.14 2.76 15.43
C THR A 22 -8.77 1.78 14.43
N SER A 23 -8.99 2.19 13.17
CA SER A 23 -9.69 1.41 12.16
C SER A 23 -8.71 0.73 11.20
N TYR A 24 -8.62 -0.60 11.27
CA TYR A 24 -7.78 -1.37 10.35
C TYR A 24 -8.26 -1.27 8.89
N GLU A 25 -9.57 -1.15 8.66
CA GLU A 25 -10.10 -0.98 7.30
C GLU A 25 -9.68 0.36 6.69
N ASP A 26 -9.65 1.44 7.49
CA ASP A 26 -9.17 2.74 7.03
C ASP A 26 -7.66 2.72 6.78
N TYR A 27 -6.90 2.01 7.60
CA TYR A 27 -5.49 1.76 7.34
C TYR A 27 -5.30 1.12 5.96
N ILE A 28 -6.01 0.03 5.66
CA ILE A 28 -5.87 -0.69 4.39
C ILE A 28 -6.26 0.20 3.20
N LYS A 29 -7.33 1.00 3.32
CA LYS A 29 -7.77 1.94 2.29
C LYS A 29 -6.72 3.03 2.03
N LEU A 30 -6.24 3.68 3.09
CA LEU A 30 -5.24 4.76 3.02
C LEU A 30 -3.91 4.25 2.48
N PHE A 31 -3.43 3.14 3.02
CA PHE A 31 -2.20 2.48 2.60
C PHE A 31 -2.27 2.10 1.12
N THR A 32 -3.33 1.39 0.72
CA THR A 32 -3.53 0.95 -0.66
C THR A 32 -3.59 2.12 -1.63
N PHE A 33 -4.34 3.18 -1.29
CA PHE A 33 -4.43 4.39 -2.11
C PHE A 33 -3.06 5.07 -2.29
N LYS A 34 -2.30 5.20 -1.20
CA LYS A 34 -1.01 5.91 -1.20
C LYS A 34 0.07 5.11 -1.95
N VAL A 35 0.09 3.78 -1.82
CA VAL A 35 0.97 2.90 -2.60
C VAL A 35 0.66 3.02 -4.09
N ASP A 36 -0.62 2.91 -4.50
CA ASP A 36 -1.02 3.06 -5.90
C ASP A 36 -0.61 4.43 -6.46
N LYS A 37 -0.86 5.52 -5.71
CA LYS A 37 -0.48 6.87 -6.11
C LYS A 37 1.03 7.05 -6.26
N THR A 38 1.81 6.51 -5.32
CA THR A 38 3.28 6.65 -5.29
C THR A 38 3.96 5.87 -6.40
N PHE A 39 3.46 4.66 -6.71
CA PHE A 39 4.11 3.75 -7.64
C PHE A 39 3.45 3.68 -9.02
N LYS A 40 2.39 4.47 -9.30
CA LYS A 40 1.63 4.45 -10.57
C LYS A 40 2.53 4.46 -11.81
N ASN A 41 3.54 5.32 -11.84
CA ASN A 41 4.47 5.51 -12.96
C ASN A 41 5.90 5.06 -12.64
N HIS A 42 6.09 4.31 -11.56
CA HIS A 42 7.43 3.90 -11.13
C HIS A 42 7.89 2.65 -11.89
N SER A 43 9.12 2.65 -12.42
CA SER A 43 9.67 1.52 -13.20
C SER A 43 9.68 0.19 -12.43
N LYS A 44 9.74 0.25 -11.10
CA LYS A 44 9.71 -0.90 -10.19
C LYS A 44 8.36 -1.14 -9.51
N ARG A 45 7.25 -0.71 -10.12
CA ARG A 45 5.90 -0.85 -9.56
C ARG A 45 5.57 -2.28 -9.12
N ASN A 46 5.89 -3.28 -9.94
CA ASN A 46 5.60 -4.68 -9.60
C ASN A 46 6.35 -5.13 -8.33
N THR A 47 7.62 -4.75 -8.18
CA THR A 47 8.40 -5.05 -6.97
C THR A 47 7.85 -4.30 -5.75
N ALA A 48 7.43 -3.05 -5.91
CA ALA A 48 6.83 -2.27 -4.84
C ALA A 48 5.50 -2.88 -4.37
N ILE A 49 4.63 -3.28 -5.30
CA ILE A 49 3.37 -3.97 -4.98
C ILE A 49 3.64 -5.29 -4.25
N PHE A 50 4.60 -6.10 -4.75
CA PHE A 50 4.96 -7.37 -4.10
C PHE A 50 5.40 -7.18 -2.64
N ILE A 51 6.15 -6.12 -2.35
CA ILE A 51 6.53 -5.79 -0.97
C ILE A 51 5.30 -5.28 -0.19
N ALA A 52 4.50 -4.38 -0.77
CA ALA A 52 3.36 -3.76 -0.10
C ALA A 52 2.27 -4.75 0.28
N VAL A 53 2.12 -5.87 -0.45
CA VAL A 53 1.18 -6.95 -0.06
C VAL A 53 1.47 -7.47 1.35
N LYS A 54 2.75 -7.52 1.76
CA LYS A 54 3.14 -7.93 3.13
C LYS A 54 2.66 -6.97 4.22
N TYR A 55 2.34 -5.73 3.84
CA TYR A 55 1.88 -4.66 4.73
C TYR A 55 0.36 -4.44 4.65
N GLY A 56 -0.38 -5.29 3.90
CA GLY A 56 -1.84 -5.20 3.75
C GLY A 56 -2.31 -4.48 2.49
N TYR A 57 -1.46 -4.31 1.47
CA TYR A 57 -1.91 -3.75 0.19
C TYR A 57 -2.92 -4.67 -0.49
N VAL A 58 -4.10 -4.12 -0.83
CA VAL A 58 -5.14 -4.85 -1.57
C VAL A 58 -5.10 -4.44 -3.06
N PRO A 59 -4.70 -5.34 -3.97
CA PRO A 59 -4.64 -5.03 -5.39
C PRO A 59 -6.03 -4.73 -5.95
N ASN A 60 -6.07 -3.84 -6.93
CA ASN A 60 -7.31 -3.33 -7.51
C ASN A 60 -8.22 -4.41 -8.15
N LYS A 61 -7.66 -5.59 -8.48
CA LYS A 61 -8.42 -6.75 -8.97
C LYS A 61 -9.21 -7.44 -7.86
N GLU A 62 -8.66 -7.51 -6.65
CA GLU A 62 -9.31 -8.11 -5.46
C GLU A 62 -10.25 -7.11 -4.78
N ARG A 63 -9.92 -5.81 -4.84
CA ARG A 63 -10.79 -4.71 -4.37
C ARG A 63 -12.18 -4.67 -5.02
N LYS A 64 -12.33 -5.20 -6.24
CA LYS A 64 -13.63 -5.32 -6.93
C LYS A 64 -14.48 -6.49 -6.46
N PHE A 65 -13.88 -7.45 -5.73
CA PHE A 65 -14.57 -8.66 -5.27
C PHE A 65 -15.08 -8.53 -3.83
N GLU A 66 -14.43 -7.73 -2.99
CA GLU A 66 -14.85 -7.54 -1.57
C GLU A 66 -15.82 -6.37 -1.34
N PHE A 67 -15.98 -5.45 -2.31
CA PHE A 67 -16.89 -4.30 -2.24
C PHE A 67 -17.93 -4.27 -3.37
N GLY A 68 -18.11 -5.39 -4.09
CA GLY A 68 -19.05 -5.55 -5.19
C GLY A 68 -20.31 -6.30 -4.78
#